data_AF-A0A7C2SE62-F1
#
_entry.id   AF-A0A7C2SE62-F1
#
_cell.length_a   1.000
_cell.length_b   1.000
_cell.length_c   1.000
_cell.angle_alpha   90.00
_cell.angle_beta   90.00
_cell.angle_gamma   90.00
#
_symmetry.space_group_name_H-M   'P 1'
#
loop_
_entity.id
_entity.type
_entity.pdbx_description
1 polymer ?
#
loop_
_entity_poly.entity_id
_entity_poly.type
_entity_poly.pdbx_seq_one_letter_code
_entity_poly.pdbx_strand_id
1 'polypeptide(L)'
;MKRARGSERIKRRITCELVSEGRRYRGIVLDLSETGVFVQTEATPAPGSRLRLSFHAGDGTGFDVEASVARRQVAPPQLATVVRGGLGLRVHAPPPAYFELMRMSGSAAAAAASGAGGSPAAPRAPSPAGAPGRAPAAAPAAPEPPPGDPFRVRVKQSSGPRSRTVEVRAKSPDEAARRALAELGSGWEVLRVERG
;
A
#
# COMPACT_ATOMS: atom_id res chain seq x y z
N MET A 1 18.29 -16.26 -4.00
CA MET A 1 18.24 -14.79 -3.80
C MET A 1 16.80 -14.28 -3.96
N LYS A 2 16.13 -13.87 -2.88
CA LYS A 2 14.75 -13.38 -2.90
C LYS A 2 14.80 -11.85 -3.11
N ARG A 3 14.76 -11.37 -4.37
CA ARG A 3 14.67 -9.92 -4.65
C ARG A 3 13.27 -9.44 -4.26
N ALA A 4 13.07 -9.07 -3.01
CA ALA A 4 11.96 -8.21 -2.61
C ALA A 4 12.32 -6.76 -2.95
N ARG A 5 12.33 -6.42 -4.25
CA ARG A 5 12.37 -5.02 -4.68
C ARG A 5 10.95 -4.63 -5.05
N GLY A 6 10.16 -4.26 -4.05
CA GLY A 6 8.95 -3.50 -4.32
C GLY A 6 9.40 -2.11 -4.73
N SER A 7 9.31 -1.78 -6.03
CA SER A 7 9.47 -0.39 -6.48
C SER A 7 8.54 0.49 -5.65
N GLU A 8 9.02 1.68 -5.29
CA GLU A 8 8.24 2.65 -4.52
C GLU A 8 6.91 2.90 -5.22
N ARG A 9 5.82 2.87 -4.44
CA ARG A 9 4.46 3.07 -4.94
C ARG A 9 3.96 4.43 -4.52
N ILE A 10 3.59 5.24 -5.51
CA ILE A 10 3.04 6.57 -5.32
C ILE A 10 1.51 6.44 -5.32
N LYS A 11 0.87 6.82 -4.22
CA LYS A 11 -0.59 6.85 -4.12
C LYS A 11 -1.12 8.08 -4.84
N ARG A 12 -1.96 7.90 -5.85
CA ARG A 12 -2.54 8.99 -6.64
C ARG A 12 -3.84 8.56 -7.28
N ARG A 13 -4.84 9.47 -7.31
CA ARG A 13 -6.13 9.26 -7.97
C ARG A 13 -6.10 9.92 -9.34
N ILE A 14 -6.16 9.12 -10.40
CA ILE A 14 -6.11 9.60 -11.79
C ILE A 14 -7.18 8.88 -12.58
N THR A 15 -7.98 9.64 -13.33
CA THR A 15 -8.96 9.06 -14.24
C THR A 15 -8.27 8.44 -15.44
N CYS A 16 -8.67 7.22 -15.80
CA CYS A 16 -8.15 6.52 -16.96
C CYS A 16 -9.26 5.79 -17.71
N GLU A 17 -9.01 5.53 -18.99
CA GLU A 17 -9.78 4.58 -19.78
C GLU A 17 -8.95 3.33 -20.04
N LEU A 18 -9.60 2.17 -20.04
CA LEU A 18 -8.97 0.88 -20.34
C LEU A 18 -9.67 0.28 -21.55
N VAL A 19 -8.91 -0.21 -22.51
CA VAL A 19 -9.44 -0.96 -23.66
C VAL A 19 -8.97 -2.41 -23.59
N SER A 20 -9.93 -3.33 -23.55
CA SER A 20 -9.71 -4.78 -23.50
C SER A 20 -10.70 -5.46 -24.43
N GLU A 21 -10.23 -6.30 -25.34
CA GLU A 21 -11.10 -7.07 -26.27
C GLU A 21 -12.11 -6.17 -27.02
N GLY A 22 -11.68 -4.98 -27.44
CA GLY A 22 -12.52 -3.99 -28.13
C GLY A 22 -13.53 -3.25 -27.23
N ARG A 23 -13.62 -3.60 -25.95
CA ARG A 23 -14.49 -2.93 -24.98
C ARG A 23 -13.71 -1.86 -24.22
N ARG A 24 -14.36 -0.72 -24.00
CA ARG A 24 -13.80 0.41 -23.24
C ARG A 24 -14.43 0.47 -21.85
N TYR A 25 -13.58 0.63 -20.85
CA TYR A 25 -13.96 0.71 -19.44
C TYR A 25 -13.37 1.97 -18.84
N ARG A 26 -14.12 2.63 -17.94
CA ARG A 26 -13.58 3.71 -17.12
C ARG A 26 -12.95 3.14 -15.86
N GLY A 27 -11.92 3.81 -15.37
CA GLY A 27 -11.23 3.42 -14.15
C GLY A 27 -10.60 4.60 -13.42
N ILE A 28 -10.19 4.34 -12.19
CA ILE A 28 -9.44 5.28 -11.36
C ILE A 28 -8.16 4.57 -10.93
N VAL A 29 -7.02 5.08 -11.37
CA VAL A 29 -5.72 4.67 -10.83
C VAL A 29 -5.66 5.07 -9.37
N LEU A 30 -5.23 4.18 -8.47
CA LEU A 30 -5.04 4.49 -7.03
C LEU A 30 -3.56 4.52 -6.62
N ASP A 31 -2.74 3.68 -7.26
CA ASP A 31 -1.29 3.69 -7.06
C ASP A 31 -0.53 3.36 -8.34
N LEU A 32 0.66 3.94 -8.45
CA LEU A 32 1.58 3.83 -9.57
C LEU A 32 2.96 3.42 -9.05
N SER A 33 3.70 2.70 -9.87
CA SER A 33 5.11 2.37 -9.67
C SER A 33 5.78 2.28 -11.04
N GLU A 34 7.11 2.22 -11.06
CA GLU A 34 7.89 2.14 -12.30
C GLU A 34 7.40 1.06 -13.27
N THR A 35 7.01 -0.11 -12.75
CA THR A 35 6.65 -1.27 -13.57
C THR A 35 5.17 -1.66 -13.47
N GLY A 36 4.35 -0.91 -12.73
CA GLY A 36 2.99 -1.36 -12.47
C GLY A 36 2.07 -0.29 -11.94
N VAL A 37 0.78 -0.50 -12.18
CA VAL A 37 -0.30 0.40 -11.80
C VAL A 37 -1.44 -0.39 -11.19
N PHE A 38 -2.10 0.18 -10.19
CA PHE A 38 -3.34 -0.36 -9.65
C PHE A 38 -4.52 0.50 -10.06
N VAL A 39 -5.50 -0.11 -10.70
CA VAL A 39 -6.69 0.57 -11.23
C VAL A 39 -7.94 0.01 -10.58
N GLN A 40 -8.75 0.87 -9.98
CA GLN A 40 -10.10 0.55 -9.55
C GLN A 40 -11.04 0.66 -10.76
N THR A 41 -11.67 -0.45 -11.14
CA THR A 41 -12.56 -0.54 -12.30
C THR A 41 -13.49 -1.75 -12.17
N GLU A 42 -14.59 -1.74 -12.91
CA GLU A 42 -15.52 -2.87 -13.03
C GLU A 42 -15.11 -3.87 -14.13
N ALA A 43 -14.06 -3.54 -14.90
CA ALA A 43 -13.53 -4.45 -15.90
C ALA A 43 -13.02 -5.75 -15.25
N THR A 44 -13.35 -6.90 -15.85
CA THR A 44 -12.96 -8.24 -15.36
C THR A 44 -12.08 -9.05 -16.33
N PRO A 45 -11.05 -8.45 -16.97
CA PRO A 45 -10.18 -9.19 -17.89
C PRO A 45 -9.47 -10.36 -17.19
N ALA A 46 -9.14 -11.40 -17.95
CA ALA A 46 -8.41 -12.54 -17.40
C ALA A 46 -6.98 -12.14 -16.95
N PRO A 47 -6.41 -12.79 -15.91
CA PRO A 47 -4.99 -12.65 -15.61
C PRO A 47 -4.12 -12.95 -16.83
N GLY A 48 -3.11 -12.13 -17.10
CA GLY A 48 -2.26 -12.22 -18.28
C GLY A 48 -2.77 -11.50 -19.53
N SER A 49 -4.05 -11.14 -19.60
CA SER A 49 -4.61 -10.40 -20.74
C SER A 49 -3.89 -9.06 -20.94
N ARG A 50 -3.59 -8.73 -22.20
CA ARG A 50 -3.05 -7.42 -22.60
C ARG A 50 -4.18 -6.41 -22.73
N LEU A 51 -3.90 -5.17 -22.34
CA LEU A 51 -4.83 -4.06 -22.42
C LEU A 51 -4.06 -2.75 -22.66
N ARG A 52 -4.78 -1.76 -23.20
CA ARG A 52 -4.28 -0.40 -23.37
C ARG A 52 -4.93 0.49 -22.32
N LEU A 53 -4.13 1.23 -21.56
CA LEU A 53 -4.61 2.29 -20.68
C LEU A 53 -4.38 3.64 -21.33
N SER A 54 -5.39 4.51 -21.26
CA SER A 54 -5.28 5.92 -21.60
C SER A 54 -5.38 6.72 -20.30
N PHE A 55 -4.33 7.47 -19.98
CA PHE A 55 -4.30 8.37 -18.84
C PHE A 55 -4.73 9.76 -19.29
N HIS A 56 -5.55 10.44 -18.48
CA HIS A 56 -5.91 11.83 -18.72
C HIS A 56 -5.32 12.70 -17.61
N ALA A 57 -4.45 13.64 -17.99
CA ALA A 57 -4.00 14.70 -17.11
C ALA A 57 -5.04 15.83 -17.06
N GLY A 58 -5.01 16.63 -15.99
CA GLY A 58 -6.00 17.70 -15.76
C GLY A 58 -5.93 18.85 -16.77
N ASP A 59 -4.85 18.95 -17.53
CA ASP A 59 -4.64 19.93 -18.60
C ASP A 59 -5.17 19.44 -19.97
N GLY A 60 -5.84 18.29 -20.01
CA GLY A 60 -6.35 17.68 -21.23
C GLY A 60 -5.31 16.91 -22.03
N THR A 61 -4.04 16.89 -21.60
CA THR A 61 -3.04 16.00 -22.19
C THR A 61 -3.32 14.56 -21.76
N GLY A 62 -3.14 13.62 -22.69
CA GLY A 62 -3.30 12.21 -22.42
C GLY A 62 -2.19 11.41 -23.08
N PHE A 63 -1.90 10.25 -22.51
CA PHE A 63 -0.95 9.32 -23.09
C PHE A 63 -1.40 7.88 -22.85
N ASP A 64 -0.95 6.99 -23.72
CA ASP A 64 -1.34 5.59 -23.69
C ASP A 64 -0.20 4.71 -23.20
N VAL A 65 -0.56 3.61 -22.55
CA VAL A 65 0.36 2.63 -22.01
C VAL A 65 -0.17 1.23 -22.29
N GLU A 66 0.69 0.35 -22.79
CA GLU A 66 0.39 -1.08 -22.85
C GLU A 66 0.66 -1.74 -21.50
N ALA A 67 -0.26 -2.60 -21.05
CA ALA A 67 -0.09 -3.34 -19.81
C ALA A 67 -0.69 -4.73 -19.90
N SER A 68 -0.32 -5.60 -18.96
CA SER A 68 -1.01 -6.88 -18.75
C SER A 68 -1.52 -7.04 -17.32
N VAL A 69 -2.61 -7.80 -17.18
CA VAL A 69 -3.24 -8.07 -15.88
C VAL A 69 -2.33 -8.97 -15.04
N ALA A 70 -1.71 -8.42 -14.00
CA ALA A 70 -0.88 -9.19 -13.07
C ALA A 70 -1.71 -9.85 -11.96
N ARG A 71 -2.76 -9.17 -11.48
CA ARG A 71 -3.69 -9.71 -10.48
C ARG A 71 -5.04 -8.99 -10.54
N ARG A 72 -6.09 -9.69 -10.07
CA ARG A 72 -7.41 -9.09 -9.83
C ARG A 72 -7.62 -8.94 -8.33
N GLN A 73 -8.21 -7.83 -7.92
CA GLN A 73 -8.67 -7.61 -6.56
C GLN A 73 -10.20 -7.60 -6.59
N VAL A 74 -10.77 -8.68 -6.07
CA VAL A 74 -12.22 -8.82 -5.93
C VAL A 74 -12.63 -8.21 -4.59
N ALA A 75 -13.64 -7.34 -4.62
CA ALA A 75 -14.23 -6.85 -3.39
C ALA A 75 -14.98 -8.01 -2.69
N PRO A 76 -14.79 -8.22 -1.38
CA PRO A 76 -15.58 -9.20 -0.65
C PRO A 76 -17.09 -8.93 -0.84
N PRO A 77 -17.95 -9.97 -0.92
CA PRO A 77 -19.38 -9.79 -1.18
C PRO A 77 -20.06 -8.80 -0.24
N GLN A 78 -19.65 -8.78 1.03
CA GLN A 78 -20.17 -7.86 2.06
C GLN A 78 -19.83 -6.38 1.80
N LEU A 79 -18.79 -6.12 0.99
CA LEU A 79 -18.31 -4.78 0.66
C LEU A 79 -18.53 -4.43 -0.81
N ALA A 80 -19.12 -5.31 -1.62
CA ALA A 80 -19.29 -5.09 -3.06
C ALA A 80 -20.12 -3.85 -3.39
N THR A 81 -21.01 -3.43 -2.49
CA THR A 81 -21.80 -2.20 -2.61
C THR A 81 -21.02 -0.92 -2.34
N VAL A 82 -19.91 -1.01 -1.59
CA VAL A 82 -19.14 0.16 -1.10
C VAL A 82 -17.77 0.26 -1.76
N VAL A 83 -17.15 -0.88 -2.08
CA VAL A 83 -15.80 -0.97 -2.62
C VAL A 83 -15.88 -1.62 -4.00
N ARG A 84 -15.53 -0.87 -5.03
CA ARG A 84 -15.29 -1.44 -6.36
C ARG A 84 -13.99 -2.22 -6.35
N GLY A 85 -13.98 -3.38 -7.01
CA GLY A 85 -12.78 -4.18 -7.25
C GLY A 85 -11.72 -3.42 -8.04
N GLY A 86 -10.60 -4.09 -8.32
CA GLY A 86 -9.53 -3.47 -9.09
C GLY A 86 -8.61 -4.45 -9.77
N LEU A 87 -7.70 -3.91 -10.57
CA LEU A 87 -6.73 -4.63 -11.36
C LEU A 87 -5.34 -4.15 -10.97
N GLY A 88 -4.47 -5.09 -10.59
CA GLY A 88 -3.04 -4.86 -10.57
C GLY A 88 -2.48 -5.16 -11.94
N LEU A 89 -1.89 -4.15 -12.57
CA LEU A 89 -1.42 -4.20 -13.95
C LEU A 89 0.10 -4.07 -13.98
N ARG A 90 0.75 -4.81 -14.87
CA ARG A 90 2.16 -4.68 -15.20
C ARG A 90 2.28 -3.85 -16.46
N VAL A 91 2.99 -2.73 -16.38
CA VAL A 91 3.21 -1.83 -17.51
C VAL A 91 4.33 -2.38 -18.40
N HIS A 92 4.12 -2.36 -19.71
CA HIS A 92 5.09 -2.73 -20.74
C HIS A 92 5.55 -1.48 -21.47
N ALA A 93 6.87 -1.33 -21.64
CA ALA A 93 7.49 -0.19 -22.34
C ALA A 93 6.88 1.18 -21.96
N PRO A 94 6.97 1.59 -20.67
CA PRO A 94 6.35 2.84 -20.22
C PRO A 94 6.89 4.05 -21.02
N PRO A 95 6.01 4.89 -21.60
CA PRO A 95 6.45 6.09 -22.29
C PRO A 95 7.05 7.11 -21.31
N PRO A 96 7.89 8.06 -21.76
CA PRO A 96 8.45 9.10 -20.90
C PRO A 96 7.39 9.86 -20.06
N ALA A 97 6.22 10.13 -20.64
CA ALA A 97 5.10 10.77 -19.97
C ALA A 97 4.60 10.01 -18.72
N TYR A 98 4.75 8.69 -18.68
CA TYR A 98 4.41 7.88 -17.51
C TYR A 98 5.31 8.22 -16.32
N PHE A 99 6.60 8.45 -16.57
CA PHE A 99 7.55 8.83 -15.53
C PHE A 99 7.33 10.27 -15.05
N GLU A 100 6.97 11.19 -15.95
CA GLU A 100 6.60 12.55 -15.55
C GLU A 100 5.35 12.55 -14.66
N LEU A 101 4.35 11.73 -15.00
CA LEU A 101 3.16 11.55 -14.17
C LEU A 101 3.52 11.11 -12.74
N MET A 102 4.51 10.23 -12.59
CA MET A 102 5.02 9.81 -11.28
C MET A 102 5.69 10.98 -10.55
N ARG A 103 6.54 11.77 -11.21
CA ARG A 103 7.29 12.90 -10.60
C ARG A 103 6.41 14.08 -10.18
N MET A 104 5.39 14.42 -10.97
CA MET A 104 4.48 15.54 -10.67
C MET A 104 3.73 15.38 -9.35
N SER A 105 3.71 14.16 -8.80
CA SER A 105 3.08 13.82 -7.53
C SER A 105 3.77 14.45 -6.30
N GLY A 106 4.97 15.02 -6.45
CA GLY A 106 5.66 15.74 -5.38
C GLY A 106 5.26 17.22 -5.22
N SER A 107 4.61 17.83 -6.22
CA SER A 107 4.38 19.28 -6.27
C SER A 107 2.95 19.70 -5.84
N ALA A 108 1.93 18.90 -6.17
CA ALA A 108 0.54 19.26 -5.88
C ALA A 108 0.14 19.15 -4.38
N ALA A 109 0.89 18.38 -3.59
CA ALA A 109 0.67 18.29 -2.14
C ALA A 109 1.04 19.59 -1.39
N ALA A 110 1.86 20.48 -1.99
CA ALA A 110 2.18 21.78 -1.41
C ALA A 110 1.07 22.83 -1.62
N ALA A 111 0.28 22.71 -2.70
CA ALA A 111 -0.79 23.67 -3.00
C ALA A 111 -2.16 23.28 -2.40
N ALA A 112 -2.41 22.00 -2.14
CA ALA A 112 -3.69 21.52 -1.61
C ALA A 112 -3.77 21.45 -0.07
N ALA A 113 -2.69 21.77 0.65
CA ALA A 113 -2.65 21.76 2.12
C ALA A 113 -3.35 22.96 2.80
N SER A 114 -4.09 23.79 2.05
CA SER A 114 -4.93 24.88 2.59
C SER A 114 -6.44 24.61 2.51
N GLY A 115 -6.87 23.41 2.09
CA GLY A 115 -8.29 23.04 2.03
C GLY A 115 -8.67 21.98 3.05
N ALA A 116 -9.17 22.42 4.21
CA ALA A 116 -9.72 21.56 5.25
C ALA A 116 -10.91 20.70 4.73
N GLY A 117 -10.98 19.44 5.17
CA GLY A 117 -12.11 18.56 4.90
C GLY A 117 -11.81 17.11 5.25
N GLY A 118 -11.87 16.77 6.53
CA GLY A 118 -11.65 15.40 7.01
C GLY A 118 -12.80 14.45 6.71
N SER A 119 -12.50 13.15 6.55
CA SER A 119 -13.38 12.02 6.87
C SER A 119 -12.71 10.64 6.61
N PRO A 120 -13.24 9.51 7.10
CA PRO A 120 -12.61 8.73 8.16
C PRO A 120 -11.91 7.45 7.68
N ALA A 121 -11.04 6.94 8.55
CA ALA A 121 -10.33 5.69 8.40
C ALA A 121 -11.27 4.48 8.59
N ALA A 122 -11.31 3.58 7.61
CA ALA A 122 -11.99 2.28 7.70
C ALA A 122 -11.10 1.24 8.41
N PRO A 123 -11.72 0.27 9.14
CA PRO A 123 -11.01 -0.70 9.97
C PRO A 123 -10.41 -1.86 9.16
N ARG A 124 -9.24 -2.34 9.61
CA ARG A 124 -8.60 -3.57 9.12
C ARG A 124 -9.21 -4.78 9.84
N ALA A 125 -9.84 -5.68 9.10
CA ALA A 125 -10.18 -7.01 9.58
C ALA A 125 -8.97 -7.98 9.44
N PRO A 126 -8.81 -8.95 10.35
CA PRO A 126 -7.77 -9.98 10.31
C PRO A 126 -8.13 -11.13 9.35
N SER A 127 -7.13 -11.66 8.65
CA SER A 127 -7.26 -12.86 7.80
C SER A 127 -7.13 -14.15 8.64
N PRO A 128 -8.01 -15.16 8.46
CA PRO A 128 -7.78 -16.50 8.94
C PRO A 128 -6.95 -17.32 7.93
N ALA A 129 -6.13 -18.19 8.50
CA ALA A 129 -5.20 -19.10 7.84
C ALA A 129 -5.89 -20.34 7.25
N GLY A 130 -5.29 -20.89 6.19
CA GLY A 130 -5.54 -22.23 5.68
C GLY A 130 -4.27 -22.78 5.04
N ALA A 131 -3.74 -23.86 5.62
CA ALA A 131 -2.54 -24.60 5.20
C ALA A 131 -2.77 -25.41 3.90
N PRO A 132 -1.72 -25.98 3.29
CA PRO A 132 -1.32 -27.34 3.72
C PRO A 132 0.20 -27.56 3.81
N GLY A 133 0.53 -28.71 4.41
CA GLY A 133 1.81 -29.05 5.02
C GLY A 133 3.02 -29.15 4.10
N ARG A 134 4.19 -28.92 4.71
CA ARG A 134 5.48 -29.41 4.26
C ARG A 134 6.36 -29.67 5.47
N ALA A 135 7.03 -30.82 5.45
CA ALA A 135 7.81 -31.41 6.54
C ALA A 135 8.88 -30.47 7.14
N PRO A 136 9.19 -30.58 8.45
CA PRO A 136 10.18 -29.74 9.11
C PRO A 136 11.61 -30.22 8.79
N ALA A 137 12.33 -29.42 8.02
CA ALA A 137 13.79 -29.43 8.05
C ALA A 137 14.24 -28.57 9.24
N ALA A 138 15.08 -29.13 10.10
CA ALA A 138 15.55 -28.53 11.35
C ALA A 138 16.08 -27.10 11.12
N ALA A 139 15.36 -26.13 11.68
CA ALA A 139 15.78 -24.73 11.74
C ALA A 139 16.76 -24.55 12.92
N PRO A 140 17.81 -23.73 12.78
CA PRO A 140 18.68 -23.35 13.89
C PRO A 140 17.85 -22.65 14.97
N ALA A 141 18.11 -23.01 16.23
CA ALA A 141 17.41 -22.54 17.41
C ALA A 141 17.20 -21.01 17.38
N ALA A 142 15.93 -20.60 17.31
CA ALA A 142 15.55 -19.21 17.48
C ALA A 142 15.96 -18.75 18.90
N PRO A 143 16.48 -17.53 19.07
CA PRO A 143 16.77 -16.99 20.39
C PRO A 143 15.47 -17.00 21.22
N GLU A 144 15.54 -17.58 22.42
CA GLU A 144 14.41 -17.58 23.35
C GLU A 144 13.89 -16.15 23.53
N PRO A 145 12.57 -15.91 23.44
CA PRO A 145 12.02 -14.59 23.65
C PRO A 145 12.33 -14.16 25.09
N PRO A 146 12.85 -12.94 25.30
CA PRO A 146 13.20 -12.49 26.63
C PRO A 146 11.95 -12.46 27.53
N PRO A 147 12.08 -12.87 28.81
CA PRO A 147 10.98 -12.83 29.77
C PRO A 147 10.56 -11.37 30.04
N GLY A 148 9.25 -11.13 30.03
CA GLY A 148 8.65 -9.83 30.29
C GLY A 148 7.18 -9.79 29.89
N ASP A 149 6.42 -8.88 30.50
CA ASP A 149 5.03 -8.65 30.16
C ASP A 149 4.94 -7.92 28.81
N PRO A 150 3.87 -8.16 28.02
CA PRO A 150 3.63 -7.39 26.81
C PRO A 150 3.26 -5.95 27.16
N PHE A 151 3.81 -5.00 26.41
CA PHE A 151 3.47 -3.59 26.45
C PHE A 151 3.16 -3.08 25.05
N ARG A 152 2.13 -2.24 24.95
CA ARG A 152 1.78 -1.46 23.75
C ARG A 152 2.30 -0.04 23.91
N VAL A 153 3.27 0.33 23.09
CA VAL A 153 3.88 1.66 23.10
C VAL A 153 3.41 2.44 21.87
N ARG A 154 2.64 3.50 22.10
CA ARG A 154 2.24 4.44 21.04
C ARG A 154 3.31 5.51 20.89
N VAL A 155 3.81 5.66 19.67
CA VAL A 155 4.84 6.65 19.32
C VAL A 155 4.36 7.59 18.20
N LYS A 156 4.99 8.75 18.12
CA LYS A 156 4.81 9.74 17.04
C LYS A 156 6.18 10.10 16.45
N GLN A 157 6.22 10.33 15.14
CA GLN A 157 7.41 10.82 14.46
C GLN A 157 7.63 12.30 14.82
N SER A 158 8.84 12.66 15.27
CA SER A 158 9.17 14.00 15.75
C SER A 158 9.05 15.06 14.64
N SER A 159 9.32 14.70 13.39
CA SER A 159 9.31 15.60 12.23
C SER A 159 8.09 15.42 11.30
N GLY A 160 7.03 14.73 11.75
CA GLY A 160 5.89 14.48 10.87
C GLY A 160 4.60 14.05 11.57
N PRO A 161 3.49 13.93 10.81
CA PRO A 161 2.20 13.56 11.36
C PRO A 161 2.05 12.05 11.62
N ARG A 162 3.09 11.24 11.39
CA ARG A 162 3.00 9.78 11.48
C ARG A 162 3.01 9.31 12.93
N SER A 163 2.10 8.42 13.28
CA SER A 163 2.08 7.70 14.56
C SER A 163 1.99 6.20 14.34
N ARG A 164 2.56 5.40 15.24
CA ARG A 164 2.43 3.93 15.23
C ARG A 164 2.39 3.36 16.64
N THR A 165 1.87 2.16 16.78
CA THR A 165 1.91 1.37 18.01
C THR A 165 2.89 0.22 17.82
N VAL A 166 3.78 0.02 18.78
CA VAL A 166 4.76 -1.07 18.82
C VAL A 166 4.45 -1.96 20.01
N GLU A 167 4.45 -3.27 19.81
CA GLU A 167 4.31 -4.25 20.89
C GLU A 167 5.71 -4.74 21.28
N VAL A 168 6.08 -4.54 22.55
CA VAL A 168 7.38 -4.94 23.09
C VAL A 168 7.18 -5.70 24.40
N ARG A 169 8.07 -6.64 24.70
CA ARG A 169 8.14 -7.27 26.03
C ARG A 169 9.20 -6.60 26.89
N ALA A 170 8.81 -6.23 28.10
CA ALA A 170 9.67 -5.53 29.06
C ALA A 170 9.25 -5.85 30.50
N LYS A 171 10.10 -5.51 31.48
CA LYS A 171 9.76 -5.66 32.91
C LYS A 171 9.05 -4.42 33.47
N SER A 172 9.15 -3.28 32.79
CA SER A 172 8.54 -2.02 33.20
C SER A 172 8.12 -1.16 32.00
N PRO A 173 7.21 -0.18 32.20
CA PRO A 173 6.82 0.77 31.16
C PRO A 173 8.00 1.57 30.58
N ASP A 174 8.97 1.97 31.41
CA ASP A 174 10.16 2.70 30.95
C ASP A 174 11.08 1.84 30.08
N GLU A 175 11.23 0.56 30.43
CA GLU A 175 11.98 -0.39 29.61
C GLU A 175 11.24 -0.64 28.27
N ALA A 176 9.92 -0.71 28.29
CA ALA A 176 9.10 -0.81 27.07
C ALA A 176 9.31 0.41 26.15
N ALA A 177 9.25 1.63 26.70
CA ALA A 177 9.50 2.86 25.96
C ALA A 177 10.88 2.87 25.28
N ARG A 178 11.95 2.52 26.03
CA ARG A 178 13.31 2.45 25.49
C ARG A 178 13.47 1.40 24.39
N ARG A 179 12.91 0.21 24.58
CA ARG A 179 12.95 -0.86 23.58
C ARG A 179 12.20 -0.48 22.31
N ALA A 180 11.03 0.14 22.45
CA ALA A 180 10.27 0.65 21.31
C ALA A 180 11.11 1.69 20.54
N LEU A 181 11.67 2.70 21.20
CA LEU A 181 12.51 3.69 20.51
C LEU A 181 13.76 3.08 19.85
N ALA A 182 14.40 2.10 20.50
CA ALA A 182 15.55 1.39 19.92
C ALA A 182 15.19 0.62 18.64
N GLU A 183 14.03 -0.03 18.59
CA GLU A 183 13.53 -0.74 17.39
C GLU A 183 13.19 0.24 16.25
N LEU A 184 12.70 1.42 16.59
CA LEU A 184 12.19 2.39 15.64
C LEU A 184 13.24 3.35 15.06
N GLY A 185 14.38 3.51 15.75
CA GLY A 185 15.43 4.46 15.40
C GLY A 185 15.13 5.89 15.86
N SER A 186 15.98 6.83 15.43
CA SER A 186 15.84 8.25 15.77
C SER A 186 14.62 8.89 15.12
N GLY A 187 14.16 10.01 15.69
CA GLY A 187 13.02 10.78 15.17
C GLY A 187 11.65 10.24 15.58
N TRP A 188 11.57 9.47 16.65
CA TRP A 188 10.33 9.00 17.26
C TRP A 188 10.27 9.42 18.73
N GLU A 189 9.07 9.74 19.19
CA GLU A 189 8.77 10.14 20.55
C GLU A 189 7.63 9.29 21.11
N VAL A 190 7.72 8.88 22.37
CA VAL A 190 6.71 8.06 23.03
C VAL A 190 5.56 8.95 23.50
N LEU A 191 4.35 8.62 23.08
CA LEU A 191 3.13 9.30 23.52
C LEU A 191 2.44 8.57 24.68
N ARG A 192 2.42 7.23 24.65
CA ARG A 192 1.71 6.43 25.65
C ARG A 192 2.30 5.03 25.75
N VAL A 193 2.32 4.48 26.96
CA VAL A 193 2.67 3.08 27.23
C VAL A 193 1.52 2.43 27.97
N GLU A 194 1.02 1.31 27.46
CA GLU A 194 -0.04 0.50 28.06
C GLU A 194 0.48 -0.92 28.28
N ARG A 195 0.13 -1.54 29.41
CA ARG A 195 0.39 -2.98 29.65
C ARG A 195 -0.65 -3.77 28.88
N GLY A 196 -0.21 -4.74 28.09
CA GLY A 196 -1.03 -5.56 27.19
C GLY A 196 -1.68 -6.75 27.86
#